data_AF-A0A1E3B1V9-F1
#
_entry.id   AF-A0A1E3B1V9-F1
#
_cell.length_a   1.000
_cell.length_b   1.000
_cell.length_c   1.000
_cell.angle_alpha   90.00
_cell.angle_beta   90.00
_cell.angle_gamma   90.00
#
_symmetry.space_group_name_H-M   'P 1'
#
loop_
_entity.id
_entity.type
_entity.pdbx_description
1 polymer ?
#
loop_
_entity_poly.entity_id
_entity_poly.type
_entity_poly.pdbx_seq_one_letter_code
_entity_poly.pdbx_strand_id
1 'polypeptide(L)'
;MSIGIVSPFQIPRKHLADLANNNAFTAVREHLRRQELGMDAPSFCSHHRHACSHEDQESFRLHRDIIHTLLVPLFLLHTQASRIATGVLPSSRASEPERAFRGEARSAYAWLHCILSEEHDWYLTERCPACIVLHVMHSEPTIRFIAVACLLSGHLQGHDVPVGKRRLPSFDFWLETLETAVREDTFWGDDFWPEIEYRACSLTDGVKQLALQCLELQSTAEQQEFEQSQQQVHTIKQTNCAWKQVPVAAEDQKRLKINNCFMQSRRHQRFHVRSVDSRRRNMT
;
A
#
# COMPACT_ATOMS: atom_id res chain seq x y z
N MET A 1 -18.90 3.75 37.09
CA MET A 1 -17.59 4.26 36.62
C MET A 1 -17.63 4.16 35.11
N SER A 2 -17.58 5.27 34.38
CA SER A 2 -17.47 5.20 32.93
C SER A 2 -16.08 4.65 32.60
N ILE A 3 -16.03 3.43 32.07
CA ILE A 3 -14.79 2.83 31.61
C ILE A 3 -14.36 3.67 30.40
N GLY A 4 -13.24 4.38 30.52
CA GLY A 4 -12.66 5.13 29.41
C GLY A 4 -12.26 4.18 28.28
N ILE A 5 -12.30 4.66 27.04
CA ILE A 5 -11.85 3.87 25.89
C ILE A 5 -10.32 3.93 25.86
N VAL A 6 -9.70 2.76 26.03
CA VAL A 6 -8.24 2.57 26.04
C VAL A 6 -7.80 1.70 24.86
N SER A 7 -6.54 1.79 24.47
CA SER A 7 -6.00 0.90 23.44
C SER A 7 -5.82 -0.52 23.98
N PRO A 8 -6.11 -1.57 23.19
CA PRO A 8 -5.87 -2.95 23.60
C PRO A 8 -4.37 -3.32 23.59
N PHE A 9 -3.53 -2.50 22.99
CA PHE A 9 -2.10 -2.79 22.81
C PHE A 9 -1.28 -2.22 23.95
N GLN A 10 -0.43 -3.05 24.55
CA GLN A 10 0.49 -2.67 25.61
C GLN A 10 1.93 -2.75 25.13
N ILE A 11 2.59 -1.60 24.91
CA ILE A 11 3.99 -1.58 24.49
C ILE A 11 4.91 -1.59 25.72
N PRO A 12 5.86 -2.55 25.82
CA PRO A 12 6.87 -2.54 26.87
C PRO A 12 7.71 -1.25 26.85
N ARG A 13 8.02 -0.70 28.04
CA ARG A 13 8.76 0.58 28.17
C ARG A 13 10.09 0.63 27.41
N LYS A 14 10.79 -0.50 27.29
CA LYS A 14 12.04 -0.59 26.51
C LYS A 14 11.82 -0.20 25.04
N HIS A 15 10.74 -0.69 24.43
CA HIS A 15 10.41 -0.43 23.04
C HIS A 15 9.90 1.00 22.82
N LEU A 16 9.22 1.58 23.81
CA LEU A 16 8.86 3.01 23.76
C LEU A 16 10.11 3.90 23.66
N ALA A 17 11.17 3.59 24.42
CA ALA A 17 12.43 4.32 24.35
C ALA A 17 13.12 4.12 23.00
N ASP A 18 13.14 2.89 22.47
CA ASP A 18 13.73 2.59 21.16
C ASP A 18 13.03 3.35 20.02
N LEU A 19 11.69 3.36 20.03
CA LEU A 19 10.88 4.12 19.08
C LEU A 19 11.15 5.62 19.15
N ALA A 20 11.21 6.19 20.36
CA ALA A 20 11.47 7.61 20.56
C ALA A 20 12.86 8.05 20.07
N ASN A 21 13.86 7.17 20.18
CA ASN A 21 15.23 7.42 19.73
C ASN A 21 15.45 7.13 18.23
N ASN A 22 14.46 6.55 17.53
CA ASN A 22 14.59 6.24 16.11
C ASN A 22 14.19 7.44 15.23
N ASN A 23 15.17 8.07 14.58
CA ASN A 23 14.94 9.24 13.72
C ASN A 23 14.00 9.00 12.54
N ALA A 24 13.97 7.78 11.98
CA ALA A 24 13.09 7.45 10.86
C ALA A 24 11.63 7.40 11.33
N PHE A 25 11.37 6.70 12.43
CA PHE A 25 10.05 6.62 13.03
C PHE A 25 9.57 7.99 13.53
N THR A 26 10.43 8.76 14.21
CA THR A 26 10.10 10.14 14.62
C THR A 26 9.72 11.03 13.44
N ALA A 27 10.36 10.87 12.28
CA ALA A 27 9.98 11.60 11.07
C ALA A 27 8.60 11.18 10.53
N VAL A 28 8.24 9.89 10.61
CA VAL A 28 6.89 9.40 10.28
C VAL A 28 5.85 10.03 11.22
N ARG A 29 6.11 10.01 12.53
CA ARG A 29 5.20 10.61 13.52
C ARG A 29 4.95 12.09 13.26
N GLU A 30 6.01 12.85 12.95
CA GLU A 30 5.87 14.28 12.64
C GLU A 30 5.13 14.52 11.31
N HIS A 31 5.26 13.62 10.33
CA HIS A 31 4.48 13.71 9.10
C HIS A 31 2.98 13.51 9.36
N LEU A 32 2.62 12.45 10.09
CA LEU A 32 1.22 12.13 10.43
C LEU A 32 0.61 13.23 11.31
N ARG A 33 1.37 13.76 12.28
CA ARG A 33 0.95 14.90 13.10
C ARG A 33 0.68 16.16 12.28
N ARG A 34 1.49 16.46 11.27
CA ARG A 34 1.24 17.61 10.37
C ARG A 34 -0.01 17.43 9.52
N GLN A 35 -0.31 16.19 9.10
CA GLN A 35 -1.56 15.89 8.40
C GLN A 35 -2.79 16.15 9.29
N GLU A 36 -2.72 15.80 10.59
CA GLU A 36 -3.78 16.12 11.56
C GLU A 36 -3.98 17.62 11.78
N LEU A 37 -2.91 18.42 11.70
CA LEU A 37 -2.95 19.86 11.95
C LEU A 37 -3.30 20.68 10.69
N GLY A 38 -3.17 20.10 9.50
CA GLY A 38 -3.16 20.83 8.22
C GLY A 38 -4.50 20.94 7.47
N MET A 39 -5.54 20.18 7.82
CA MET A 39 -6.80 20.09 7.05
C MET A 39 -8.03 19.82 7.95
N ASP A 40 -9.24 20.07 7.43
CA ASP A 40 -10.59 19.95 8.01
C ASP A 40 -11.00 18.61 8.67
N ALA A 41 -10.07 17.74 9.05
CA ALA A 41 -10.33 16.49 9.76
C ALA A 41 -10.08 16.66 11.27
N PRO A 42 -11.07 16.41 12.15
CA PRO A 42 -10.82 16.39 13.58
C PRO A 42 -9.88 15.21 13.91
N SER A 43 -8.73 15.48 14.54
CA SER A 43 -7.73 14.45 14.90
C SER A 43 -8.34 13.25 15.61
N PHE A 44 -9.33 13.48 16.48
CA PHE A 44 -10.22 12.44 17.02
C PHE A 44 -11.67 12.72 16.62
N CYS A 45 -12.42 11.68 16.27
CA CYS A 45 -13.85 11.78 16.00
C CYS A 45 -14.61 12.26 17.26
N SER A 46 -15.83 12.77 17.10
CA SER A 46 -16.62 13.32 18.21
C SER A 46 -16.78 12.34 19.38
N HIS A 47 -16.87 11.04 19.09
CA HIS A 47 -16.96 9.99 20.11
C HIS A 47 -15.66 9.88 20.92
N HIS A 48 -14.54 9.57 20.27
CA HIS A 48 -13.26 9.30 20.95
C HIS A 48 -12.61 10.57 21.52
N ARG A 49 -12.92 11.75 20.99
CA ARG A 49 -12.44 13.04 21.53
C ARG A 49 -12.83 13.24 22.99
N HIS A 50 -14.03 12.78 23.38
CA HIS A 50 -14.57 12.97 24.73
C HIS A 50 -14.49 11.70 25.58
N ALA A 51 -14.45 10.52 24.96
CA ALA A 51 -14.40 9.24 25.65
C ALA A 51 -12.97 8.81 26.07
N CYS A 52 -11.93 9.34 25.42
CA CYS A 52 -10.54 9.03 25.72
C CYS A 52 -9.89 10.16 26.51
N SER A 53 -9.14 9.81 27.57
CA SER A 53 -8.30 10.78 28.27
C SER A 53 -7.20 11.33 27.35
N HIS A 54 -6.54 12.42 27.75
CA HIS A 54 -5.41 12.95 26.97
C HIS A 54 -4.27 11.92 26.84
N GLU A 55 -4.01 11.15 27.89
CA GLU A 55 -3.00 10.08 27.88
C GLU A 55 -3.38 8.96 26.90
N ASP A 56 -4.65 8.52 26.91
CA ASP A 56 -5.15 7.51 25.98
C ASP A 56 -5.07 8.01 24.53
N GLN A 57 -5.37 9.29 24.29
CA GLN A 57 -5.26 9.87 22.95
C GLN A 57 -3.81 9.85 22.44
N GLU A 58 -2.83 10.14 23.28
CA GLU A 58 -1.42 10.02 22.90
C GLU A 58 -1.01 8.56 22.64
N SER A 59 -1.51 7.61 23.44
CA SER A 59 -1.32 6.18 23.20
C SER A 59 -1.91 5.76 21.85
N PHE A 60 -3.15 6.16 21.55
CA PHE A 60 -3.79 5.87 20.26
C PHE A 60 -3.04 6.48 19.08
N ARG A 61 -2.52 7.72 19.20
CA ARG A 61 -1.67 8.32 18.16
C ARG A 61 -0.43 7.46 17.93
N LEU A 62 0.29 7.10 19.00
CA LEU A 62 1.49 6.25 18.89
C LEU A 62 1.17 4.92 18.19
N HIS A 63 0.10 4.24 18.60
CA HIS A 63 -0.28 2.96 18.02
C HIS A 63 -0.71 3.10 16.55
N ARG A 64 -1.43 4.16 16.18
CA ARG A 64 -1.72 4.49 14.78
C ARG A 64 -0.44 4.71 13.99
N ASP A 65 0.52 5.43 14.53
CA ASP A 65 1.79 5.71 13.85
C ASP A 65 2.60 4.41 13.62
N ILE A 66 2.57 3.47 14.56
CA ILE A 66 3.18 2.13 14.41
C ILE A 66 2.46 1.33 13.32
N ILE A 67 1.13 1.25 13.38
CA ILE A 67 0.30 0.56 12.38
C ILE A 67 0.55 1.13 10.99
N HIS A 68 0.56 2.46 10.84
CA HIS A 68 0.88 3.11 9.57
C HIS A 68 2.25 2.67 9.05
N THR A 69 3.27 2.71 9.91
CA THR A 69 4.63 2.31 9.57
C THR A 69 4.72 0.85 9.11
N LEU A 70 3.94 -0.04 9.74
CA LEU A 70 3.85 -1.46 9.38
C LEU A 70 3.14 -1.69 8.04
N LEU A 71 2.06 -0.94 7.77
CA LEU A 71 1.22 -1.16 6.59
C LEU A 71 1.79 -0.54 5.30
N VAL A 72 2.55 0.55 5.39
CA VAL A 72 3.13 1.24 4.22
C VAL A 72 3.92 0.31 3.28
N PRO A 73 4.85 -0.54 3.76
CA PRO A 73 5.57 -1.48 2.89
C PRO A 73 4.66 -2.43 2.11
N LEU A 74 3.57 -2.91 2.73
CA LEU A 74 2.61 -3.81 2.08
C LEU A 74 1.81 -3.08 1.00
N PHE A 75 1.41 -1.83 1.25
CA PHE A 75 0.77 -0.99 0.26
C PHE A 75 1.68 -0.69 -0.94
N LEU A 76 2.96 -0.37 -0.69
CA LEU A 76 3.93 -0.12 -1.75
C LEU A 76 4.17 -1.38 -2.59
N LEU A 77 4.31 -2.55 -1.95
CA LEU A 77 4.43 -3.82 -2.63
C LEU A 77 3.20 -4.13 -3.49
N HIS A 78 1.98 -3.96 -2.94
CA HIS A 78 0.75 -4.17 -3.70
C HIS A 78 0.63 -3.23 -4.91
N THR A 79 0.98 -1.95 -4.73
CA THR A 79 0.97 -0.95 -5.81
C THR A 79 1.95 -1.34 -6.91
N GLN A 80 3.16 -1.72 -6.53
CA GLN A 80 4.19 -2.19 -7.46
C GLN A 80 3.74 -3.45 -8.19
N ALA A 81 3.24 -4.46 -7.46
CA ALA A 81 2.75 -5.70 -8.02
C ALA A 81 1.61 -5.46 -9.03
N SER A 82 0.67 -4.57 -8.70
CA SER A 82 -0.44 -4.19 -9.58
C SER A 82 0.03 -3.51 -10.86
N ARG A 83 1.04 -2.63 -10.76
CA ARG A 83 1.66 -1.99 -11.92
C ARG A 83 2.36 -3.02 -12.82
N ILE A 84 3.12 -3.94 -12.23
CA ILE A 84 3.80 -5.02 -12.97
C ILE A 84 2.77 -5.90 -13.66
N ALA A 85 1.73 -6.35 -12.94
CA ALA A 85 0.67 -7.17 -13.49
C ALA A 85 0.02 -6.53 -14.72
N THR A 86 -0.26 -5.22 -14.64
CA THR A 86 -0.81 -4.44 -15.76
C THR A 86 0.15 -4.36 -16.96
N GLY A 87 1.47 -4.33 -16.71
CA GLY A 87 2.49 -4.27 -17.76
C GLY A 87 2.75 -5.60 -18.47
N VAL A 88 2.65 -6.73 -17.76
CA VAL A 88 2.96 -8.06 -18.33
C VAL A 88 1.75 -8.78 -18.90
N LEU A 89 0.54 -8.42 -18.48
CA LEU A 89 -0.68 -9.05 -18.97
C LEU A 89 -1.16 -8.40 -20.27
N PRO A 90 -1.61 -9.18 -21.27
CA PRO A 90 -2.31 -8.63 -22.43
C PRO A 90 -3.56 -7.85 -22.00
N SER A 91 -3.93 -6.81 -22.75
CA SER A 91 -5.07 -5.93 -22.41
C SER A 91 -6.40 -6.67 -22.20
N SER A 92 -6.57 -7.84 -22.82
CA SER A 92 -7.75 -8.71 -22.64
C SER A 92 -7.83 -9.43 -21.30
N ARG A 93 -6.72 -9.47 -20.53
CA ARG A 93 -6.63 -10.11 -19.20
C ARG A 93 -6.31 -9.12 -18.08
N ALA A 94 -6.28 -7.83 -18.38
CA ALA A 94 -5.98 -6.78 -17.40
C ALA A 94 -7.03 -6.67 -16.27
N SER A 95 -8.21 -7.28 -16.44
CA SER A 95 -9.25 -7.35 -15.40
C SER A 95 -8.97 -8.36 -14.29
N GLU A 96 -7.97 -9.25 -14.46
CA GLU A 96 -7.59 -10.30 -13.50
C GLU A 96 -6.07 -10.20 -13.21
N PRO A 97 -5.62 -9.13 -12.51
CA PRO A 97 -4.20 -8.84 -12.33
C PRO A 97 -3.43 -9.94 -11.58
N GLU A 98 -4.10 -10.73 -10.75
CA GLU A 98 -3.49 -11.85 -10.04
C GLU A 98 -2.93 -12.94 -10.97
N ARG A 99 -3.40 -13.00 -12.23
CA ARG A 99 -2.91 -13.96 -13.23
C ARG A 99 -1.47 -13.71 -13.69
N ALA A 100 -0.91 -12.56 -13.36
CA ALA A 100 0.51 -12.28 -13.58
C ALA A 100 1.43 -13.15 -12.70
N PHE A 101 0.91 -13.63 -11.57
CA PHE A 101 1.65 -14.37 -10.55
C PHE A 101 1.28 -15.84 -10.52
N ARG A 102 2.13 -16.66 -9.89
CA ARG A 102 1.96 -18.12 -9.78
C ARG A 102 2.15 -18.62 -8.36
N GLY A 103 1.55 -19.77 -8.04
CA GLY A 103 1.66 -20.40 -6.72
C GLY A 103 1.16 -19.50 -5.59
N GLU A 104 1.84 -19.50 -4.45
CA GLU A 104 1.45 -18.71 -3.28
C GLU A 104 1.52 -17.21 -3.53
N ALA A 105 2.38 -16.74 -4.44
CA ALA A 105 2.42 -15.33 -4.82
C ALA A 105 1.09 -14.84 -5.41
N ARG A 106 0.40 -15.69 -6.18
CA ARG A 106 -0.92 -15.36 -6.74
C ARG A 106 -1.96 -15.22 -5.63
N SER A 107 -2.00 -16.19 -4.72
CA SER A 107 -2.91 -16.18 -3.58
C SER A 107 -2.66 -14.97 -2.68
N ALA A 108 -1.39 -14.65 -2.41
CA ALA A 108 -0.99 -13.49 -1.63
C ALA A 108 -1.36 -12.17 -2.30
N TYR A 109 -1.14 -12.04 -3.62
CA TYR A 109 -1.57 -10.85 -4.36
C TYR A 109 -3.08 -10.69 -4.32
N ALA A 110 -3.85 -11.76 -4.59
CA ALA A 110 -5.31 -11.72 -4.54
C ALA A 110 -5.81 -11.32 -3.15
N TRP A 111 -5.21 -11.87 -2.10
CA TRP A 111 -5.54 -11.52 -0.73
C TRP A 111 -5.22 -10.06 -0.40
N LEU A 112 -4.00 -9.59 -0.73
CA LEU A 112 -3.61 -8.19 -0.54
C LEU A 112 -4.50 -7.23 -1.32
N HIS A 113 -4.83 -7.57 -2.57
CA HIS A 113 -5.73 -6.77 -3.38
C HIS A 113 -7.14 -6.70 -2.77
N CYS A 114 -7.65 -7.81 -2.23
CA CYS A 114 -8.93 -7.88 -1.55
C CYS A 114 -8.93 -6.97 -0.31
N ILE A 115 -8.03 -7.22 0.65
CA ILE A 115 -8.03 -6.49 1.93
C ILE A 115 -7.79 -5.00 1.73
N LEU A 116 -6.89 -4.61 0.82
CA LEU A 116 -6.64 -3.19 0.52
C LEU A 116 -7.80 -2.53 -0.24
N SER A 117 -8.60 -3.29 -0.99
CA SER A 117 -9.79 -2.73 -1.64
C SER A 117 -10.95 -2.56 -0.66
N GLU A 118 -11.13 -3.51 0.25
CA GLU A 118 -12.21 -3.52 1.23
C GLU A 118 -11.94 -2.57 2.41
N GLU A 119 -10.71 -2.52 2.90
CA GLU A 119 -10.30 -1.74 4.08
C GLU A 119 -9.62 -0.41 3.71
N HIS A 120 -9.97 0.17 2.55
CA HIS A 120 -9.27 1.30 1.96
C HIS A 120 -9.10 2.49 2.90
N ASP A 121 -10.20 2.88 3.54
CA ASP A 121 -10.22 4.01 4.45
C ASP A 121 -9.44 3.78 5.75
N TRP A 122 -9.25 2.51 6.12
CA TRP A 122 -8.59 2.14 7.36
C TRP A 122 -7.07 2.06 7.18
N TYR A 123 -6.57 1.39 6.15
CA TYR A 123 -5.12 1.19 6.00
C TYR A 123 -4.37 2.49 5.65
N LEU A 124 -5.06 3.51 5.09
CA LEU A 124 -4.48 4.84 4.88
C LEU A 124 -4.14 5.54 6.21
N THR A 125 -4.79 5.14 7.31
CA THR A 125 -4.58 5.66 8.67
C THR A 125 -4.80 7.18 8.83
N GLU A 126 -5.57 7.78 7.91
CA GLU A 126 -5.86 9.24 7.89
C GLU A 126 -7.04 9.63 8.79
N ARG A 127 -7.76 8.65 9.36
CA ARG A 127 -8.92 8.87 10.24
C ARG A 127 -8.50 8.94 11.72
N CYS A 128 -9.50 9.06 12.60
CA CYS A 128 -9.32 9.08 14.05
C CYS A 128 -8.39 7.93 14.52
N PRO A 129 -7.28 8.22 15.23
CA PRO A 129 -6.33 7.20 15.69
C PRO A 129 -6.98 6.07 16.48
N ALA A 130 -7.93 6.39 17.37
CA ALA A 130 -8.66 5.37 18.12
C ALA A 130 -9.47 4.43 17.21
N CYS A 131 -10.16 4.96 16.19
CA CYS A 131 -10.86 4.12 15.22
C CYS A 131 -9.90 3.19 14.47
N ILE A 132 -8.75 3.71 14.02
CA ILE A 132 -7.75 2.90 13.30
C ILE A 132 -7.22 1.76 14.19
N VAL A 133 -6.84 2.09 15.42
CA VAL A 133 -6.25 1.15 16.36
C VAL A 133 -7.26 0.10 16.80
N LEU A 134 -8.48 0.49 17.15
CA LEU A 134 -9.52 -0.47 17.56
C LEU A 134 -9.98 -1.36 16.41
N HIS A 135 -9.95 -0.85 15.16
CA HIS A 135 -10.35 -1.62 13.99
C HIS A 135 -9.41 -2.78 13.68
N VAL A 136 -8.16 -2.76 14.16
CA VAL A 136 -7.27 -3.93 14.08
C VAL A 136 -7.98 -5.19 14.63
N MET A 137 -8.66 -5.04 15.78
CA MET A 137 -9.33 -6.11 16.50
C MET A 137 -10.76 -6.40 15.98
N HIS A 138 -11.19 -5.76 14.87
CA HIS A 138 -12.56 -5.87 14.39
C HIS A 138 -12.85 -7.21 13.70
N SER A 139 -11.86 -7.80 13.04
CA SER A 139 -12.04 -9.02 12.25
C SER A 139 -10.75 -9.84 12.17
N GLU A 140 -10.86 -11.13 11.84
CA GLU A 140 -9.68 -11.97 11.63
C GLU A 140 -8.78 -11.44 10.51
N PRO A 141 -9.30 -11.00 9.34
CA PRO A 141 -8.46 -10.46 8.29
C PRO A 141 -7.63 -9.23 8.72
N THR A 142 -8.20 -8.34 9.54
CA THR A 142 -7.47 -7.14 10.02
C THR A 142 -6.38 -7.51 11.04
N ILE A 143 -6.65 -8.45 11.94
CA ILE A 143 -5.63 -8.97 12.88
C ILE A 143 -4.51 -9.64 12.09
N ARG A 144 -4.86 -10.57 11.19
CA ARG A 144 -3.89 -11.29 10.35
C ARG A 144 -3.08 -10.33 9.49
N PHE A 145 -3.67 -9.25 8.98
CA PHE A 145 -2.94 -8.27 8.19
C PHE A 145 -1.84 -7.58 8.99
N ILE A 146 -2.13 -7.18 10.24
CA ILE A 146 -1.12 -6.60 11.13
C ILE A 146 -0.07 -7.64 11.51
N ALA A 147 -0.45 -8.89 11.79
CA ALA A 147 0.51 -9.97 12.08
C ALA A 147 1.47 -10.19 10.90
N VAL A 148 0.96 -10.28 9.66
CA VAL A 148 1.76 -10.37 8.44
C VAL A 148 2.71 -9.19 8.30
N ALA A 149 2.24 -7.96 8.56
CA ALA A 149 3.05 -6.76 8.51
C ALA A 149 4.20 -6.79 9.53
N CYS A 150 3.95 -7.30 10.74
CA CYS A 150 5.00 -7.48 11.76
C CYS A 150 6.05 -8.49 11.31
N LEU A 151 5.63 -9.66 10.85
CA LEU A 151 6.52 -10.74 10.36
C LEU A 151 7.37 -10.29 9.15
N LEU A 152 6.85 -9.37 8.34
CA LEU A 152 7.55 -8.79 7.19
C LEU A 152 8.38 -7.56 7.52
N SER A 153 8.21 -6.95 8.69
CA SER A 153 8.84 -5.68 9.04
C SER A 153 10.38 -5.73 8.94
N GLY A 154 11.00 -6.85 9.34
CA GLY A 154 12.43 -7.07 9.16
C GLY A 154 12.88 -7.33 7.72
N HIS A 155 12.01 -7.91 6.88
CA HIS A 155 12.31 -8.41 5.54
C HIS A 155 12.16 -7.32 4.47
N LEU A 156 11.06 -6.56 4.50
CA LEU A 156 10.75 -5.56 3.46
C LEU A 156 11.58 -4.27 3.62
N GLN A 157 12.18 -4.04 4.78
CA GLN A 157 13.10 -2.92 5.00
C GLN A 157 14.48 -3.11 4.32
N GLY A 158 14.78 -4.30 3.81
CA GLY A 158 16.11 -4.66 3.28
C GLY A 158 16.31 -4.48 1.78
N HIS A 159 15.24 -4.32 0.99
CA HIS A 159 15.31 -4.16 -0.46
C HIS A 159 15.14 -2.69 -0.85
N ASP A 160 16.25 -2.08 -1.26
CA ASP A 160 16.38 -0.83 -2.03
C ASP A 160 15.96 0.51 -1.41
N VAL A 161 16.80 1.04 -0.51
CA VAL A 161 17.08 2.50 -0.48
C VAL A 161 18.56 2.76 -0.15
N PRO A 162 19.39 3.26 -1.09
CA PRO A 162 20.71 3.81 -0.79
C PRO A 162 20.57 5.26 -0.31
N VAL A 163 19.97 5.47 0.86
CA VAL A 163 19.98 6.76 1.57
C VAL A 163 20.19 6.47 3.05
N GLY A 164 21.36 6.88 3.54
CA GLY A 164 21.97 6.35 4.76
C GLY A 164 21.15 6.40 6.04
N LYS A 165 21.47 5.46 6.94
CA LYS A 165 21.31 5.52 8.41
C LYS A 165 19.91 5.79 8.99
N ARG A 166 18.83 5.80 8.21
CA ARG A 166 17.46 5.96 8.72
C ARG A 166 16.63 4.70 8.46
N ARG A 167 17.07 3.58 9.02
CA ARG A 167 16.27 2.35 9.04
C ARG A 167 15.16 2.51 10.09
N LEU A 168 13.95 2.11 9.73
CA LEU A 168 12.86 1.93 10.69
C LEU A 168 13.29 0.90 11.76
N PRO A 169 12.75 0.98 12.98
CA PRO A 169 13.04 -0.03 14.00
C PRO A 169 12.45 -1.39 13.58
N SER A 170 12.94 -2.46 14.23
CA SER A 170 12.21 -3.72 14.19
C SER A 170 10.90 -3.54 14.95
N PHE A 171 9.81 -4.07 14.41
CA PHE A 171 8.51 -4.10 15.04
C PHE A 171 8.13 -5.50 15.52
N ASP A 172 9.10 -6.39 15.73
CA ASP A 172 8.85 -7.74 16.25
C ASP A 172 8.07 -7.71 17.58
N PHE A 173 8.34 -6.72 18.44
CA PHE A 173 7.62 -6.51 19.69
C PHE A 173 6.12 -6.25 19.49
N TRP A 174 5.72 -5.73 18.33
CA TRP A 174 4.32 -5.46 18.03
C TRP A 174 3.55 -6.75 17.77
N LEU A 175 4.23 -7.81 17.29
CA LEU A 175 3.61 -9.13 17.15
C LEU A 175 3.23 -9.70 18.53
N GLU A 176 4.15 -9.65 19.49
CA GLU A 176 3.88 -10.07 20.89
C GLU A 176 2.75 -9.23 21.52
N THR A 177 2.72 -7.93 21.20
CA THR A 177 1.69 -7.01 21.68
C THR A 177 0.32 -7.35 21.07
N LEU A 178 0.28 -7.69 19.78
CA LEU A 178 -0.92 -8.12 19.08
C LEU A 178 -1.42 -9.47 19.60
N GLU A 179 -0.52 -10.43 19.80
CA GLU A 179 -0.83 -11.74 20.39
C GLU A 179 -1.51 -11.57 21.74
N THR A 180 -0.89 -10.80 22.64
CA THR A 180 -1.44 -10.55 23.98
C THR A 180 -2.83 -9.91 23.89
N ALA A 181 -2.99 -8.90 23.03
CA ALA A 181 -4.27 -8.24 22.82
C ALA A 181 -5.37 -9.19 22.31
N VAL A 182 -5.04 -10.14 21.43
CA VAL A 182 -5.99 -11.15 20.93
C VAL A 182 -6.34 -12.15 22.03
N ARG A 183 -5.34 -12.68 22.74
CA ARG A 183 -5.55 -13.70 23.77
C ARG A 183 -6.33 -13.18 24.97
N GLU A 184 -6.16 -11.91 25.33
CA GLU A 184 -6.85 -11.26 26.45
C GLU A 184 -8.23 -10.69 26.07
N ASP A 185 -8.54 -10.59 24.78
CA ASP A 185 -9.82 -10.05 24.32
C ASP A 185 -10.98 -11.01 24.63
N THR A 186 -12.11 -10.45 25.07
CA THR A 186 -13.28 -11.24 25.49
C THR A 186 -14.01 -11.94 24.35
N PHE A 187 -13.88 -11.45 23.11
CA PHE A 187 -14.49 -12.03 21.93
C PHE A 187 -13.55 -13.02 21.24
N TRP A 188 -12.29 -12.65 21.07
CA TRP A 188 -11.28 -13.52 20.45
C TRP A 188 -10.78 -14.58 21.43
N GLY A 189 -10.08 -14.18 22.48
CA GLY A 189 -9.57 -15.12 23.49
C GLY A 189 -8.39 -15.98 23.02
N ASP A 190 -7.88 -16.77 23.96
CA ASP A 190 -6.60 -17.51 23.81
C ASP A 190 -6.59 -18.51 22.65
N ASP A 191 -7.72 -19.18 22.39
CA ASP A 191 -7.83 -20.26 21.41
C ASP A 191 -7.76 -19.79 19.95
N PHE A 192 -7.93 -18.50 19.68
CA PHE A 192 -7.98 -17.96 18.31
C PHE A 192 -6.60 -17.62 17.75
N TRP A 193 -5.65 -17.22 18.62
CA TRP A 193 -4.33 -16.78 18.17
C TRP A 193 -3.57 -17.84 17.35
N PRO A 194 -3.51 -19.13 17.74
CA PRO A 194 -2.74 -20.13 16.99
C PRO A 194 -3.15 -20.27 15.52
N GLU A 195 -4.45 -20.22 15.23
CA GLU A 195 -4.95 -20.30 13.85
C GLU A 195 -4.66 -19.01 13.06
N ILE A 196 -4.80 -17.85 13.70
CA ILE A 196 -4.47 -16.55 13.09
C ILE A 196 -2.98 -16.49 12.76
N GLU A 197 -2.12 -16.88 13.69
CA GLU A 197 -0.67 -16.90 13.53
C GLU A 197 -0.25 -17.86 12.42
N TYR A 198 -0.80 -19.07 12.38
CA TYR A 198 -0.52 -20.06 11.32
C TYR A 198 -0.86 -19.50 9.92
N ARG A 199 -2.02 -18.86 9.79
CA ARG A 199 -2.44 -18.22 8.53
C ARG A 199 -1.60 -17.01 8.19
N ALA A 200 -1.18 -16.22 9.19
CA ALA A 200 -0.28 -15.09 9.00
C ALA A 200 1.08 -15.55 8.47
N CYS A 201 1.69 -16.58 9.08
CA CYS A 201 2.95 -17.16 8.62
C CYS A 201 2.87 -17.66 7.16
N SER A 202 1.82 -18.43 6.84
CA SER A 202 1.61 -18.94 5.48
C SER A 202 1.47 -17.80 4.46
N LEU A 203 0.71 -16.76 4.80
CA LEU A 203 0.53 -15.59 3.94
C LEU A 203 1.83 -14.77 3.82
N THR A 204 2.60 -14.61 4.89
CA THR A 204 3.91 -13.95 4.87
C THR A 204 4.84 -14.60 3.85
N ASP A 205 4.88 -15.93 3.76
CA ASP A 205 5.68 -16.62 2.76
C ASP A 205 5.18 -16.38 1.34
N GLY A 206 3.85 -16.37 1.14
CA GLY A 206 3.25 -15.98 -0.14
C GLY A 206 3.59 -14.54 -0.55
N VAL A 207 3.60 -13.60 0.40
CA VAL A 207 3.98 -12.19 0.15
C VAL A 207 5.46 -12.06 -0.20
N LYS A 208 6.35 -12.83 0.44
CA LYS A 208 7.77 -12.89 0.05
C LYS A 208 7.94 -13.42 -1.38
N GLN A 209 7.22 -14.49 -1.73
CA GLN A 209 7.24 -15.02 -3.11
C GLN A 209 6.69 -14.01 -4.12
N LEU A 210 5.66 -13.24 -3.76
CA LEU A 210 5.13 -12.15 -4.57
C LEU A 210 6.19 -11.08 -4.84
N ALA A 211 6.92 -10.65 -3.81
CA ALA A 211 7.99 -9.68 -3.96
C ALA A 211 9.09 -10.19 -4.91
N LEU A 212 9.49 -11.47 -4.80
CA LEU A 212 10.47 -12.08 -5.70
C LEU A 212 9.96 -12.14 -7.15
N GLN A 213 8.73 -12.60 -7.38
CA GLN A 213 8.16 -12.62 -8.74
C GLN A 213 8.01 -11.23 -9.34
N CYS A 214 7.78 -10.19 -8.52
CA CYS A 214 7.80 -8.81 -8.99
C CYS A 214 9.17 -8.42 -9.57
N LEU A 215 10.27 -8.77 -8.89
CA LEU A 215 11.62 -8.51 -9.38
C LEU A 215 11.94 -9.30 -10.67
N GLU A 216 11.53 -10.57 -10.73
CA GLU A 216 11.70 -11.42 -11.92
C GLU A 216 10.97 -10.85 -13.14
N LEU A 217 9.72 -10.43 -12.97
CA LEU A 217 8.91 -9.87 -14.06
C LEU A 217 9.43 -8.50 -14.52
N GLN A 218 9.93 -7.67 -13.60
CA GLN A 218 10.56 -6.39 -13.95
C GLN A 218 11.84 -6.58 -14.77
N SER A 219 12.75 -7.44 -14.31
CA SER A 219 14.01 -7.71 -15.03
C SER A 219 13.77 -8.29 -16.42
N THR A 220 12.76 -9.15 -16.59
CA THR A 220 12.39 -9.70 -17.89
C THR A 220 11.83 -8.62 -18.83
N ALA A 221 11.02 -7.69 -18.31
CA ALA A 221 10.47 -6.58 -19.10
C ALA A 221 11.59 -5.62 -19.59
N GLU A 222 12.54 -5.28 -18.72
CA GLU A 222 13.69 -4.43 -19.07
C GLU A 222 14.58 -5.07 -20.15
N GLN A 223 14.80 -6.38 -20.09
CA GLN A 223 15.55 -7.12 -21.11
C GLN A 223 14.83 -7.08 -22.48
N GLN A 224 13.51 -7.26 -22.51
CA GLN A 224 12.73 -7.24 -23.74
C GLN A 224 12.74 -5.85 -24.41
N GLU A 225 12.65 -4.78 -23.63
CA GLU A 225 12.74 -3.40 -24.15
C GLU A 225 14.12 -3.12 -24.78
N PHE A 226 15.20 -3.64 -24.16
CA PHE A 226 16.55 -3.51 -24.68
C PHE A 226 16.75 -4.29 -26.00
N GLU A 227 16.22 -5.51 -26.10
CA GLU A 227 16.29 -6.32 -27.31
C GLU A 227 15.48 -5.71 -28.48
N GLN A 228 14.28 -5.19 -28.22
CA GLN A 228 13.47 -4.52 -29.25
C GLN A 228 14.14 -3.24 -29.79
N SER A 229 14.79 -2.50 -28.91
CA SER A 229 15.55 -1.29 -29.30
C SER A 229 16.76 -1.62 -30.17
N GLN A 230 17.46 -2.73 -29.90
CA GLN A 230 18.59 -3.18 -30.74
C GLN A 230 18.13 -3.69 -32.11
N GLN A 231 16.99 -4.40 -32.18
CA GLN A 231 16.45 -4.89 -33.45
C GLN A 231 16.00 -3.74 -34.37
N GLN A 232 15.40 -2.66 -33.84
CA GLN A 232 15.07 -1.48 -34.65
C GLN A 232 16.29 -0.79 -35.27
N VAL A 233 17.44 -0.76 -34.58
CA VAL A 233 18.69 -0.18 -35.12
C VAL A 233 19.27 -1.04 -36.26
N HIS A 234 19.09 -2.36 -36.22
CA HIS A 234 19.52 -3.26 -37.30
C HIS A 234 18.64 -3.15 -38.56
N THR A 235 17.32 -2.95 -38.40
CA THR A 235 16.40 -2.79 -39.54
C THR A 235 16.63 -1.47 -40.30
N ILE A 236 17.01 -0.40 -39.61
CA ILE A 236 17.34 0.90 -40.23
C ILE A 236 18.67 0.86 -41.01
N LYS A 237 19.61 0.00 -40.61
CA LYS A 237 20.87 -0.18 -41.36
C LYS A 237 20.72 -1.05 -42.62
N GLN A 238 19.74 -1.95 -42.68
CA GLN A 238 19.50 -2.78 -43.87
C GLN A 238 18.71 -2.05 -44.98
N THR A 239 17.85 -1.09 -44.64
CA THR A 239 17.12 -0.29 -45.65
C THR A 239 17.98 0.77 -46.34
N ASN A 240 19.10 1.17 -45.74
CA ASN A 240 20.02 2.17 -46.31
C ASN A 240 21.05 1.62 -47.32
N CYS A 241 21.10 0.32 -47.58
CA CYS A 241 22.01 -0.27 -48.57
C CYS A 241 21.33 -0.66 -49.90
N ALA A 242 20.03 -0.42 -50.05
CA ALA A 242 19.25 -0.85 -51.21
C ALA A 242 18.68 0.33 -52.04
N TRP A 243 19.41 1.42 -52.21
CA TRP A 243 19.05 2.47 -53.17
C TRP A 243 20.31 2.99 -53.88
N LYS A 244 20.78 2.22 -54.86
CA LYS A 244 21.61 2.73 -55.94
C LYS A 244 20.85 2.57 -57.26
N GLN A 245 20.75 3.71 -57.95
CA GLN A 245 20.38 3.95 -59.35
C GLN A 245 18.90 4.24 -59.65
N VAL A 246 18.61 5.48 -60.04
CA VAL A 246 18.11 5.91 -61.37
C VAL A 246 18.03 7.46 -61.41
N PRO A 247 18.19 8.13 -62.58
CA PRO A 247 18.49 9.56 -62.70
C PRO A 247 17.27 10.49 -62.80
N VAL A 248 17.51 11.74 -62.37
CA VAL A 248 16.92 13.05 -62.71
C VAL A 248 15.72 13.09 -63.68
N ALA A 249 14.59 13.58 -63.19
CA ALA A 249 13.67 14.45 -63.94
C ALA A 249 12.87 15.33 -62.95
N ALA A 250 12.54 16.54 -63.40
CA ALA A 250 12.16 17.70 -62.62
C ALA A 250 10.66 17.82 -62.29
N GLU A 251 10.38 18.80 -61.40
CA GLU A 251 9.09 19.45 -61.09
C GLU A 251 8.09 18.56 -60.31
N ASP A 252 7.39 19.00 -59.26
CA ASP A 252 6.82 20.32 -59.07
C ASP A 252 6.42 20.59 -57.59
N GLN A 253 6.21 21.86 -57.28
CA GLN A 253 5.86 22.46 -55.98
C GLN A 253 4.58 21.91 -55.30
N LYS A 254 4.60 21.81 -53.95
CA LYS A 254 3.64 22.51 -53.06
C LYS A 254 3.93 22.37 -51.55
N ARG A 255 4.25 23.53 -50.95
CA ARG A 255 3.83 24.07 -49.63
C ARG A 255 3.93 23.17 -48.40
N LEU A 256 5.03 23.36 -47.67
CA LEU A 256 5.11 23.23 -46.21
C LEU A 256 4.97 24.62 -45.57
N LYS A 257 4.04 24.77 -44.62
CA LYS A 257 4.10 25.81 -43.59
C LYS A 257 4.14 25.12 -42.22
N ILE A 258 5.20 25.45 -41.50
CA ILE A 258 5.50 25.07 -40.12
C ILE A 258 4.63 25.92 -39.18
N ASN A 259 4.15 25.33 -38.07
CA ASN A 259 4.36 25.90 -36.73
C ASN A 259 3.93 24.96 -35.59
N ASN A 260 4.86 24.78 -34.66
CA ASN A 260 4.72 24.24 -33.31
C ASN A 260 3.80 25.10 -32.44
N CYS A 261 3.17 24.53 -31.40
CA CYS A 261 3.47 24.79 -29.98
C CYS A 261 2.41 24.18 -29.02
N PHE A 262 2.91 23.46 -27.99
CA PHE A 262 2.51 23.42 -26.58
C PHE A 262 1.06 23.15 -26.08
N MET A 263 1.01 22.16 -25.16
CA MET A 263 0.29 22.12 -23.87
C MET A 263 -1.15 22.61 -23.80
N GLN A 264 -2.09 21.69 -23.46
CA GLN A 264 -3.14 22.00 -22.48
C GLN A 264 -3.82 20.75 -21.89
N SER A 265 -3.82 20.74 -20.56
CA SER A 265 -4.67 20.03 -19.60
C SER A 265 -5.99 19.43 -20.11
N ARG A 266 -6.27 18.18 -19.70
CA ARG A 266 -7.65 17.73 -19.44
C ARG A 266 -7.75 17.00 -18.11
N ARG A 267 -8.09 17.77 -17.08
CA ARG A 267 -8.82 17.30 -15.89
C ARG A 267 -10.22 16.86 -16.35
N HIS A 268 -10.62 15.64 -16.02
CA HIS A 268 -12.04 15.28 -15.98
C HIS A 268 -12.47 15.12 -14.52
N GLN A 269 -13.08 16.18 -13.98
CA GLN A 269 -13.99 16.09 -12.84
C GLN A 269 -15.31 15.51 -13.35
N ARG A 270 -15.82 14.46 -12.70
CA ARG A 270 -17.25 14.12 -12.74
C ARG A 270 -17.80 14.20 -11.32
N PHE A 271 -18.62 15.21 -11.11
CA PHE A 271 -19.57 15.29 -10.02
C PHE A 271 -20.67 14.23 -10.25
N HIS A 272 -20.89 13.37 -9.27
CA HIS A 272 -22.17 12.68 -9.13
C HIS A 272 -22.86 13.18 -7.86
N VAL A 273 -23.89 13.98 -8.08
CA VAL A 273 -24.95 14.31 -7.12
C VAL A 273 -25.73 13.03 -6.84
N ARG A 274 -25.77 12.58 -5.57
CA ARG A 274 -26.79 11.62 -5.12
C ARG A 274 -27.89 12.37 -4.40
N SER A 275 -29.05 12.35 -5.05
CA SER A 275 -30.34 12.79 -4.53
C SER A 275 -30.69 12.03 -3.26
N VAL A 276 -31.14 12.78 -2.27
CA VAL A 276 -31.91 12.32 -1.13
C VAL A 276 -33.18 11.65 -1.65
N ASP A 277 -33.48 10.44 -1.18
CA ASP A 277 -34.86 9.99 -1.17
C ASP A 277 -35.19 9.27 0.13
N SER A 278 -36.21 9.80 0.79
CA SER A 278 -36.69 9.43 2.10
C SER A 278 -37.76 8.36 1.94
N ARG A 279 -37.54 7.15 2.46
CA ARG A 279 -38.65 6.23 2.73
C ARG A 279 -38.58 5.68 4.14
N ARG A 280 -39.33 6.37 5.01
CA ARG A 280 -40.01 5.82 6.18
C ARG A 280 -40.60 4.45 5.87
N ARG A 281 -40.33 3.47 6.73
CA ARG A 281 -41.30 2.43 7.10
C ARG A 281 -41.23 2.19 8.59
N ASN A 282 -42.28 2.65 9.28
CA ASN A 282 -42.72 2.15 10.58
C ASN A 282 -43.86 1.15 10.34
N MET A 283 -44.11 0.36 11.39
CA MET A 283 -45.13 -0.68 11.60
C MET A 283 -44.60 -2.09 11.27
N THR A 284 -44.50 -3.02 12.23
CA THR A 284 -45.27 -3.25 13.48
C THR A 284 -44.36 -3.81 14.56
#